data_AF-A0A9P6S401-F1
#
_entry.id   AF-A0A9P6S401-F1
#
_cell.length_a   1.000
_cell.length_b   1.000
_cell.length_c   1.000
_cell.angle_alpha   90.00
_cell.angle_beta   90.00
_cell.angle_gamma   90.00
#
_symmetry.space_group_name_H-M   'P 1'
#
loop_
_entity.id
_entity.type
_entity.pdbx_description
1 polymer ?
#
loop_
_entity_poly.entity_id
_entity_poly.type
_entity_poly.pdbx_seq_one_letter_code
_entity_poly.pdbx_strand_id
1 'polypeptide(L)'
;MASTATVTRFQEVTLKVEAPILSDGAKSTTKTAALEGNSIWFVYLTRSQTNLTVSVNWTRNQHQDITNYTWMTIIPHSSHHSIRETNFSSATLTGGQMVQCGVIEITKVVDDGMYRFDIVISTAKEIARKLSPSPSKSCEIIPLLLKDPHSVDICFTFTSDKAYSKIGLWAHRVVLSRCKFFAQLIEKVDSQRLLFSKAEDNNKDKVRQSAPEVKAESDDESTRTITTDPSPASPMDSRVIMIKVDNFSLATFCALLHFIYMDQVELSVDTGRFVLSVTEGSLAWCDSNGKIRDAICWPSLDQGSPWKLKDVTWDELLEAADYYGVSELRTHCLNGTLMGLNEHNAVRLVFSCDAVVKRMAMRFIVDNMDTFFKKGNGDPFAAYKDHPDCHEVLVELIALKAQKA
;
A
#
# COMPACT_ATOMS: atom_id res chain seq x y z
N MET A 1 28.76 -21.93 26.19
CA MET A 1 29.19 -21.02 25.10
C MET A 1 28.11 -21.08 24.03
N ALA A 2 27.31 -20.01 23.87
CA ALA A 2 26.23 -19.98 22.88
C ALA A 2 26.82 -19.63 21.51
N SER A 3 26.50 -20.41 20.46
CA SER A 3 26.91 -20.09 19.10
C SER A 3 26.20 -18.82 18.64
N THR A 4 26.96 -17.77 18.35
CA THR A 4 26.46 -16.61 17.62
C THR A 4 26.03 -17.06 16.23
N ALA A 5 24.73 -17.03 15.95
CA ALA A 5 24.19 -17.25 14.63
C ALA A 5 24.64 -16.09 13.73
N THR A 6 25.60 -16.36 12.84
CA THR A 6 26.01 -15.40 11.82
C THR A 6 24.89 -15.34 10.79
N VAL A 7 24.09 -14.27 10.82
CA VAL A 7 23.08 -14.00 9.79
C VAL A 7 23.81 -13.57 8.52
N THR A 8 23.96 -14.49 7.57
CA THR A 8 24.47 -14.16 6.23
C THR A 8 23.42 -13.32 5.51
N ARG A 9 23.65 -12.01 5.38
CA ARG A 9 22.76 -11.13 4.60
C ARG A 9 23.03 -11.31 3.11
N PHE A 10 22.09 -11.90 2.38
CA PHE A 10 22.09 -11.92 0.92
C PHE A 10 21.64 -10.56 0.40
N GLN A 11 22.36 -10.00 -0.57
CA GLN A 11 21.95 -8.80 -1.28
C GLN A 11 21.66 -9.15 -2.73
N GLU A 12 20.59 -8.60 -3.27
CA GLU A 12 20.20 -8.78 -4.67
C GLU A 12 19.73 -7.47 -5.31
N VAL A 13 20.02 -7.32 -6.60
CA VAL A 13 19.59 -6.22 -7.46
C VAL A 13 18.86 -6.83 -8.65
N THR A 14 17.72 -6.26 -9.01
CA THR A 14 16.88 -6.78 -10.10
C THR A 14 16.78 -5.76 -11.21
N LEU A 15 17.13 -6.17 -12.42
CA LEU A 15 16.98 -5.39 -13.64
C LEU A 15 15.83 -5.99 -14.45
N LYS A 16 14.74 -5.27 -14.59
CA LYS A 16 13.62 -5.67 -15.45
C LYS A 16 13.97 -5.36 -16.90
N VAL A 17 13.91 -6.36 -17.77
CA VAL A 17 14.18 -6.22 -19.20
C VAL A 17 12.89 -6.37 -19.98
N GLU A 18 12.50 -5.28 -20.63
CA GLU A 18 11.40 -5.24 -21.59
C GLU A 18 11.92 -4.60 -22.88
N ALA A 19 11.97 -5.37 -23.96
CA ALA A 19 12.48 -4.90 -25.23
C ALA A 19 11.70 -5.49 -26.41
N PRO A 20 11.52 -4.73 -27.51
CA PRO A 20 10.92 -5.26 -28.72
C PRO A 20 11.76 -6.40 -29.30
N ILE A 21 11.12 -7.31 -30.02
CA ILE A 21 11.82 -8.37 -30.75
C ILE A 21 12.76 -7.74 -31.78
N LEU A 22 14.02 -8.16 -31.73
CA LEU A 22 15.05 -7.65 -32.62
C LEU A 22 15.10 -8.46 -33.91
N SER A 23 15.51 -7.83 -35.01
CA SER A 23 15.93 -8.54 -36.21
C SER A 23 17.23 -9.32 -35.95
N ASP A 24 17.52 -10.33 -36.76
CA ASP A 24 18.75 -11.10 -36.60
C ASP A 24 20.01 -10.21 -36.78
N GLY A 25 21.00 -10.40 -35.90
CA GLY A 25 22.20 -9.55 -35.83
C GLY A 25 21.98 -8.13 -35.25
N ALA A 26 20.73 -7.73 -35.00
CA ALA A 26 20.46 -6.41 -34.43
C ALA A 26 20.80 -6.35 -32.93
N LYS A 27 21.18 -5.16 -32.49
CA LYS A 27 21.54 -4.85 -31.10
C LYS A 27 20.52 -3.88 -30.51
N SER A 28 20.18 -4.08 -29.25
CA SER A 28 19.40 -3.12 -28.46
C SER A 28 20.07 -2.85 -27.13
N THR A 29 19.86 -1.64 -26.63
CA THR A 29 20.30 -1.23 -25.31
C THR A 29 19.09 -0.71 -24.55
N THR A 30 18.77 -1.37 -23.44
CA THR A 30 17.71 -0.95 -22.53
C THR A 30 18.35 -0.34 -21.29
N LYS A 31 17.92 0.88 -20.95
CA LYS A 31 18.32 1.54 -19.70
C LYS A 31 17.37 1.07 -18.60
N THR A 32 17.91 0.47 -17.55
CA THR A 32 17.12 -0.01 -16.41
C THR A 32 17.58 0.73 -15.15
N ALA A 33 16.63 1.22 -14.37
CA ALA A 33 16.90 1.78 -13.05
C ALA A 33 16.78 0.65 -12.03
N ALA A 34 17.74 0.54 -11.13
CA ALA A 34 17.71 -0.46 -10.07
C ALA A 34 17.84 0.26 -8.73
N LEU A 35 16.72 0.35 -8.00
CA LEU A 35 16.59 0.94 -6.66
C LEU A 35 16.91 2.44 -6.56
N GLU A 36 16.42 3.06 -5.48
CA GLU A 36 16.60 4.47 -5.15
C GLU A 36 18.08 4.87 -5.21
N GLY A 37 18.39 5.87 -6.05
CA GLY A 37 19.74 6.37 -6.29
C GLY A 37 20.04 6.52 -7.78
N ASN A 38 20.86 7.51 -8.15
CA ASN A 38 21.19 7.83 -9.54
C ASN A 38 22.11 6.80 -10.25
N SER A 39 22.01 5.51 -9.89
CA SER A 39 22.75 4.40 -10.51
C SER A 39 22.05 3.93 -11.78
N ILE A 40 22.79 3.90 -12.89
CA ILE A 40 22.24 3.53 -14.20
C ILE A 40 22.84 2.21 -14.66
N TRP A 41 21.96 1.25 -14.94
CA TRP A 41 22.30 -0.03 -15.55
C TRP A 41 21.88 -0.06 -17.02
N PHE A 42 22.78 -0.52 -17.87
CA PHE A 42 22.54 -0.74 -19.29
C PHE A 42 22.52 -2.24 -19.57
N VAL A 43 21.42 -2.71 -20.15
CA VAL A 43 21.29 -4.08 -20.63
C VAL A 43 21.42 -4.08 -22.14
N TYR A 44 22.39 -4.84 -22.65
CA TYR A 44 22.66 -5.02 -24.07
C TYR A 44 22.12 -6.37 -24.52
N LEU A 45 21.31 -6.33 -25.57
CA LEU A 45 20.69 -7.49 -26.19
C LEU A 45 21.22 -7.60 -27.61
N THR A 46 21.67 -8.79 -28.02
CA THR A 46 22.05 -9.08 -29.40
C THR A 46 21.37 -10.37 -29.84
N ARG A 47 20.54 -10.29 -30.88
CA ARG A 47 19.90 -11.49 -31.43
C ARG A 47 20.84 -12.20 -32.39
N SER A 48 20.89 -13.52 -32.28
CA SER A 48 21.52 -14.43 -33.23
C SER A 48 20.62 -15.63 -33.47
N GLN A 49 19.89 -15.63 -34.58
CA GLN A 49 18.93 -16.65 -35.00
C GLN A 49 17.88 -16.95 -33.90
N THR A 50 18.04 -18.08 -33.21
CA THR A 50 17.18 -18.58 -32.13
C THR A 50 17.64 -18.16 -30.73
N ASN A 51 18.77 -17.45 -30.64
CA ASN A 51 19.44 -17.12 -29.40
C ASN A 51 19.49 -15.61 -29.17
N LEU A 52 19.49 -15.21 -27.90
CA LEU A 52 19.65 -13.85 -27.43
C LEU A 52 20.90 -13.81 -26.54
N THR A 53 21.89 -13.02 -26.93
CA THR A 53 23.05 -12.72 -26.09
C THR A 53 22.70 -11.53 -25.20
N VAL A 54 22.85 -11.71 -23.89
CA VAL A 54 22.55 -10.70 -22.88
C VAL A 54 23.84 -10.28 -22.18
N SER A 55 24.07 -8.97 -22.09
CA SER A 55 25.19 -8.39 -21.35
C SER A 55 24.71 -7.19 -20.55
N VAL A 56 25.38 -6.90 -19.43
CA VAL A 56 25.02 -5.81 -18.53
C VAL A 56 26.24 -4.93 -18.28
N ASN A 57 26.04 -3.62 -18.26
CA ASN A 57 27.03 -2.64 -17.85
C ASN A 57 26.43 -1.74 -16.76
N TRP A 58 27.24 -1.43 -15.76
CA TRP A 58 26.90 -0.46 -14.73
C TRP A 58 27.74 0.80 -14.87
N THR A 59 27.08 1.95 -14.93
CA THR A 59 27.76 3.24 -14.93
C THR A 59 27.73 3.86 -13.54
N ARG A 60 28.93 4.07 -12.98
CA ARG A 60 29.16 4.51 -11.61
C ARG A 60 28.93 6.01 -11.47
N ASN A 61 27.76 6.41 -10.96
CA ASN A 61 27.50 7.81 -10.62
C ASN A 61 27.36 8.06 -9.11
N GLN A 62 26.90 7.10 -8.29
CA GLN A 62 26.74 7.30 -6.82
C GLN A 62 26.92 6.00 -5.98
N HIS A 63 27.04 6.20 -4.66
CA HIS A 63 27.44 5.29 -3.58
C HIS A 63 26.53 4.06 -3.32
N GLN A 64 26.42 3.11 -4.26
CA GLN A 64 26.05 1.73 -3.91
C GLN A 64 27.26 0.82 -4.01
N ASP A 65 27.56 0.11 -2.92
CA ASP A 65 28.65 -0.85 -2.85
C ASP A 65 28.26 -2.15 -3.55
N ILE A 66 28.49 -2.20 -4.87
CA ILE A 66 28.29 -3.42 -5.67
C ILE A 66 29.53 -4.33 -5.71
N THR A 67 30.54 -4.08 -4.86
CA THR A 67 31.83 -4.81 -4.86
C THR A 67 31.71 -6.27 -4.45
N ASN A 68 30.56 -6.68 -3.91
CA ASN A 68 30.34 -8.03 -3.38
C ASN A 68 29.41 -8.88 -4.26
N TYR A 69 28.87 -8.33 -5.35
CA TYR A 69 28.02 -9.07 -6.27
C TYR A 69 28.88 -9.96 -7.17
N THR A 70 28.54 -11.24 -7.21
CA THR A 70 29.34 -12.27 -7.89
C THR A 70 28.49 -13.23 -8.73
N TRP A 71 27.17 -13.11 -8.65
CA TRP A 71 26.22 -13.97 -9.36
C TRP A 71 25.23 -13.14 -10.16
N MET A 72 24.88 -13.65 -11.35
CA MET A 72 23.88 -13.09 -12.24
C MET A 72 22.96 -14.20 -12.71
N THR A 73 21.66 -13.98 -12.65
CA THR A 73 20.63 -14.96 -12.98
C THR A 73 19.57 -14.37 -13.88
N ILE A 74 19.13 -15.13 -14.90
CA ILE A 74 18.05 -14.73 -15.80
C ILE A 74 16.79 -15.53 -15.45
N ILE A 75 15.72 -14.81 -15.15
CA ILE A 75 14.41 -15.37 -14.80
C ILE A 75 13.39 -14.84 -15.81
N PRO A 76 12.82 -15.66 -16.69
CA PRO A 76 11.79 -15.23 -17.62
C PRO A 76 10.52 -14.79 -16.89
N HIS A 77 9.77 -13.84 -17.43
CA HIS A 77 8.48 -13.49 -16.83
C HIS A 77 7.44 -14.62 -16.97
N SER A 78 7.58 -15.44 -18.01
CA SER A 78 6.75 -16.61 -18.27
C SER A 78 7.03 -17.79 -17.33
N SER A 79 8.17 -17.80 -16.62
CA SER A 79 8.53 -18.91 -15.73
C SER A 79 9.21 -18.43 -14.45
N HIS A 80 8.78 -18.95 -13.32
CA HIS A 80 9.36 -18.60 -12.02
C HIS A 80 10.69 -19.31 -11.72
N HIS A 81 11.38 -19.81 -12.74
CA HIS A 81 12.63 -20.56 -12.58
C HIS A 81 13.74 -19.89 -13.36
N SER A 82 14.94 -19.91 -12.77
CA SER A 82 16.16 -19.49 -13.47
C SER A 82 16.35 -20.35 -14.73
N ILE A 83 16.52 -19.69 -15.87
CA ILE A 83 16.95 -20.36 -17.11
C ILE A 83 18.45 -20.26 -17.34
N ARG A 84 19.12 -19.38 -16.58
CA ARG A 84 20.55 -19.15 -16.70
C ARG A 84 21.12 -18.57 -15.41
N GLU A 85 22.21 -19.16 -14.95
CA GLU A 85 23.03 -18.64 -13.85
C GLU A 85 24.45 -18.43 -14.37
N THR A 86 25.08 -17.34 -13.99
CA THR A 86 26.45 -17.01 -14.39
C THR A 86 27.17 -16.35 -13.23
N ASN A 87 28.33 -16.89 -12.89
CA ASN A 87 29.24 -16.29 -11.93
C ASN A 87 30.16 -15.32 -12.66
N PHE A 88 30.44 -14.17 -12.05
CA PHE A 88 31.43 -13.22 -12.54
C PHE A 88 32.27 -12.70 -11.37
N SER A 89 33.50 -12.24 -11.69
CA SER A 89 34.35 -11.60 -10.70
C SER A 89 33.80 -10.22 -10.34
N SER A 90 33.69 -9.91 -9.05
CA SER A 90 33.20 -8.59 -8.62
C SER A 90 34.09 -7.43 -9.10
N ALA A 91 35.36 -7.71 -9.43
CA ALA A 91 36.26 -6.78 -10.09
C ALA A 91 35.75 -6.31 -11.47
N THR A 92 34.96 -7.13 -12.18
CA THR A 92 34.41 -6.81 -13.50
C THR A 92 33.38 -5.69 -13.44
N LEU A 93 32.47 -5.73 -12.46
CA LEU A 93 31.47 -4.66 -12.26
C LEU A 93 32.09 -3.35 -11.77
N THR A 94 33.03 -3.45 -10.82
CA THR A 94 33.69 -2.28 -10.22
C THR A 94 34.60 -1.54 -11.21
N GLY A 95 35.16 -2.25 -12.20
CA GLY A 95 35.90 -1.67 -13.31
C GLY A 95 35.05 -1.05 -14.43
N GLY A 96 33.71 -1.03 -14.30
CA GLY A 96 32.80 -0.55 -15.34
C GLY A 96 32.81 -1.42 -16.61
N GLN A 97 33.30 -2.65 -16.51
CA GLN A 97 33.35 -3.57 -17.64
C GLN A 97 31.97 -4.19 -17.88
N MET A 98 31.73 -4.54 -19.14
CA MET A 98 30.51 -5.24 -19.52
C MET A 98 30.57 -6.69 -19.04
N VAL A 99 29.61 -7.10 -18.21
CA VAL A 99 29.44 -8.48 -17.77
C VAL A 99 28.55 -9.21 -18.76
N GLN A 100 29.07 -10.27 -19.38
CA GLN A 100 28.27 -11.12 -20.27
C GLN A 100 27.46 -12.11 -19.43
N CYS A 101 26.15 -11.97 -19.48
CA CYS A 101 25.18 -12.79 -18.74
C CYS A 101 25.00 -14.18 -19.41
N GLY A 102 25.26 -14.23 -20.73
CA GLY A 102 25.30 -15.47 -21.49
C GLY A 102 24.40 -15.44 -22.72
N VAL A 103 24.20 -16.61 -23.30
CA VAL A 103 23.33 -16.84 -24.46
C VAL A 103 22.13 -17.63 -23.99
N ILE A 104 20.93 -17.10 -24.26
CA ILE A 104 19.65 -17.72 -23.90
C ILE A 104 18.79 -17.98 -25.12
N GLU A 105 17.94 -18.99 -25.04
CA GLU A 105 17.00 -19.32 -26.10
C GLU A 105 15.86 -18.30 -26.13
N ILE A 106 15.58 -17.72 -27.30
CA ILE A 106 14.56 -16.66 -27.47
C ILE A 106 13.19 -17.13 -27.00
N THR A 107 12.82 -18.36 -27.30
CA THR A 107 11.52 -18.96 -26.96
C THR A 107 11.22 -18.96 -25.46
N LYS A 108 12.26 -18.92 -24.61
CA LYS A 108 12.12 -18.94 -23.15
C LYS A 108 11.86 -17.57 -22.55
N VAL A 109 12.17 -16.50 -23.27
CA VAL A 109 12.10 -15.11 -22.75
C VAL A 109 11.20 -14.22 -23.57
N VAL A 110 10.52 -14.76 -24.59
CA VAL A 110 9.48 -14.03 -25.32
C VAL A 110 8.16 -14.21 -24.59
N ASP A 111 7.55 -13.10 -24.20
CA ASP A 111 6.21 -13.02 -23.67
C ASP A 111 5.51 -11.84 -24.34
N ASP A 112 4.29 -12.07 -24.84
CA ASP A 112 3.46 -11.04 -25.49
C ASP A 112 4.16 -10.30 -26.65
N GLY A 113 4.93 -11.05 -27.46
CA GLY A 113 5.63 -10.49 -28.62
C GLY A 113 6.82 -9.58 -28.29
N MET A 114 7.31 -9.59 -27.05
CA MET A 114 8.49 -8.84 -26.61
C MET A 114 9.43 -9.74 -25.81
N TYR A 115 10.70 -9.33 -25.69
CA TYR A 115 11.62 -9.94 -24.73
C TYR A 115 11.26 -9.43 -23.33
N ARG A 116 10.87 -10.34 -22.43
CA ARG A 116 10.48 -10.05 -21.04
C ARG A 116 11.11 -11.02 -20.06
N PHE A 117 12.04 -10.51 -19.26
CA PHE A 117 12.74 -11.28 -18.23
C PHE A 117 13.39 -10.37 -17.19
N ASP A 118 13.70 -10.92 -16.03
CA ASP A 118 14.48 -10.26 -14.98
C ASP A 118 15.93 -10.74 -15.03
N ILE A 119 16.87 -9.82 -14.85
CA ILE A 119 18.26 -10.13 -14.51
C ILE A 119 18.44 -9.85 -13.02
N VAL A 120 18.73 -10.89 -12.24
CA VAL A 120 19.00 -10.79 -10.80
C VAL A 120 20.50 -10.87 -10.59
N ILE A 121 21.09 -9.83 -10.02
CA ILE A 121 22.50 -9.80 -9.63
C ILE A 121 22.55 -9.98 -8.12
N SER A 122 23.33 -10.93 -7.61
CA SER A 122 23.36 -11.26 -6.18
C SER A 122 24.77 -11.50 -5.62
N THR A 123 24.88 -11.43 -4.29
CA THR A 123 26.10 -11.78 -3.54
C THR A 123 26.30 -13.29 -3.35
N ALA A 124 25.27 -14.10 -3.62
CA ALA A 124 25.32 -15.56 -3.52
C ALA A 124 24.53 -16.24 -4.65
N LYS A 125 24.86 -17.52 -4.91
CA LYS A 125 24.19 -18.34 -5.93
C LYS A 125 22.71 -18.58 -5.63
N GLU A 126 22.41 -18.84 -4.37
CA GLU A 126 21.03 -19.03 -3.92
C GLU A 126 20.34 -17.66 -3.86
N ILE A 127 19.39 -17.45 -4.76
CA ILE A 127 18.55 -16.26 -4.76
C ILE A 127 17.62 -16.39 -3.55
N ALA A 128 17.64 -15.40 -2.65
CA ALA A 128 16.86 -15.40 -1.42
C ALA A 128 15.34 -15.24 -1.66
N ARG A 129 14.92 -15.07 -2.92
CA ARG A 129 13.50 -14.94 -3.27
C ARG A 129 12.72 -16.21 -2.93
N LYS A 130 11.81 -16.06 -1.95
CA LYS A 130 10.41 -16.38 -2.24
C LYS A 130 10.03 -15.56 -3.46
N LEU A 131 9.78 -16.24 -4.58
CA LEU A 131 9.34 -15.65 -5.84
C LEU A 131 8.25 -14.59 -5.56
N SER A 132 8.64 -13.32 -5.55
CA SER A 132 7.67 -12.24 -5.69
C SER A 132 6.99 -12.52 -7.02
N PRO A 133 5.66 -12.72 -7.07
CA PRO A 133 4.98 -12.87 -8.34
C PRO A 133 5.30 -11.65 -9.21
N SER A 134 5.27 -11.84 -10.53
CA SER A 134 5.31 -10.75 -11.50
C SER A 134 4.38 -9.60 -11.05
N PRO A 135 4.60 -8.34 -11.48
CA PRO A 135 3.52 -7.37 -11.47
C PRO A 135 2.46 -7.95 -12.40
N SER A 136 1.59 -8.79 -11.84
CA SER A 136 0.60 -9.48 -12.62
C SER A 136 -0.34 -8.40 -13.15
N LYS A 137 -1.12 -8.73 -14.17
CA LYS A 137 -2.25 -7.92 -14.62
C LYS A 137 -3.15 -7.44 -13.45
N SER A 138 -3.01 -8.00 -12.24
CA SER A 138 -3.52 -7.42 -10.99
C SER A 138 -3.16 -5.95 -10.76
N CYS A 139 -1.97 -5.44 -11.09
CA CYS A 139 -1.64 -4.03 -10.84
C CYS A 139 -2.46 -3.06 -11.72
N GLU A 140 -2.95 -3.52 -12.89
CA GLU A 140 -3.90 -2.76 -13.71
C GLU A 140 -5.36 -2.91 -13.23
N ILE A 141 -5.69 -4.05 -12.58
CA ILE A 141 -7.03 -4.33 -12.04
C ILE A 141 -7.25 -3.71 -10.66
N ILE A 142 -6.23 -3.64 -9.80
CA ILE A 142 -6.33 -3.08 -8.45
C ILE A 142 -6.87 -1.63 -8.43
N PRO A 143 -6.48 -0.73 -9.36
CA PRO A 143 -7.13 0.58 -9.49
C PRO A 143 -8.63 0.50 -9.80
N LEU A 144 -9.04 -0.50 -10.59
CA LEU A 144 -10.45 -0.73 -10.94
C LEU A 144 -11.24 -1.27 -9.73
N LEU A 145 -10.60 -2.03 -8.84
CA LEU A 145 -11.23 -2.54 -7.63
C LEU A 145 -11.68 -1.41 -6.70
N LEU A 146 -10.92 -0.33 -6.56
CA LEU A 146 -11.31 0.79 -5.68
C LEU A 146 -12.70 1.38 -6.04
N LYS A 147 -13.12 1.24 -7.31
CA LYS A 147 -14.42 1.69 -7.83
C LYS A 147 -15.44 0.56 -8.03
N ASP A 148 -15.07 -0.70 -7.81
CA ASP A 148 -15.96 -1.84 -8.09
C ASP A 148 -16.92 -2.10 -6.90
N PRO A 149 -18.22 -1.78 -7.02
CA PRO A 149 -19.17 -1.98 -5.93
C PRO A 149 -19.61 -3.44 -5.78
N HIS A 150 -19.31 -4.31 -6.75
CA HIS A 150 -19.82 -5.68 -6.76
C HIS A 150 -18.92 -6.66 -6.01
N SER A 151 -17.67 -6.28 -5.75
CA SER A 151 -16.68 -7.13 -5.06
C SER A 151 -16.29 -6.64 -3.67
N VAL A 152 -16.79 -5.49 -3.22
CA VAL A 152 -16.55 -4.97 -1.86
C VAL A 152 -17.27 -5.81 -0.80
N ASP A 153 -16.59 -6.06 0.31
CA ASP A 153 -17.04 -6.95 1.39
C ASP A 153 -16.64 -6.45 2.80
N ILE A 154 -15.99 -5.28 2.88
CA ILE A 154 -15.76 -4.50 4.09
C ILE A 154 -16.31 -3.09 3.92
N CYS A 155 -16.98 -2.57 4.94
CA CYS A 155 -17.36 -1.17 5.04
C CYS A 155 -16.78 -0.54 6.31
N PHE A 156 -16.02 0.54 6.13
CA PHE A 156 -15.52 1.38 7.20
C PHE A 156 -16.50 2.52 7.48
N THR A 157 -16.79 2.75 8.76
CA THR A 157 -17.66 3.82 9.24
C THR A 157 -16.86 4.76 10.13
N PHE A 158 -17.09 6.06 10.00
CA PHE A 158 -16.28 7.10 10.65
C PHE A 158 -17.07 7.76 11.76
N THR A 159 -16.58 7.71 13.00
CA THR A 159 -17.27 8.37 14.13
C THR A 159 -16.62 9.70 14.52
N SER A 160 -15.38 9.91 14.09
CA SER A 160 -14.55 11.09 14.36
C SER A 160 -15.11 12.38 13.76
N ASP A 161 -15.74 12.29 12.59
CA ASP A 161 -16.26 13.43 11.85
C ASP A 161 -17.78 13.38 11.74
N LYS A 162 -18.48 14.28 12.44
CA LYS A 162 -19.94 14.40 12.41
C LYS A 162 -20.48 14.69 11.00
N ALA A 163 -19.70 15.35 10.14
CA ALA A 163 -20.13 15.62 8.77
C ALA A 163 -20.17 14.34 7.92
N TYR A 164 -19.31 13.36 8.24
CA TYR A 164 -19.17 12.11 7.50
C TYR A 164 -19.61 10.88 8.29
N SER A 165 -20.29 11.06 9.43
CA SER A 165 -20.66 9.94 10.30
C SER A 165 -21.70 8.98 9.72
N LYS A 166 -22.31 9.37 8.60
CA LYS A 166 -23.24 8.53 7.83
C LYS A 166 -22.58 7.91 6.60
N ILE A 167 -21.32 8.22 6.34
CA ILE A 167 -20.60 7.73 5.17
C ILE A 167 -19.90 6.41 5.49
N GLY A 168 -20.21 5.40 4.69
CA GLY A 168 -19.49 4.12 4.66
C GLY A 168 -18.50 4.09 3.51
N LEU A 169 -17.22 3.85 3.80
CA LEU A 169 -16.16 3.63 2.81
C LEU A 169 -15.95 2.14 2.59
N TRP A 170 -16.17 1.67 1.37
CA TRP A 170 -16.12 0.26 1.05
C TRP A 170 -14.75 -0.17 0.54
N ALA A 171 -14.38 -1.41 0.85
CA ALA A 171 -13.10 -2.01 0.50
C ALA A 171 -13.21 -3.53 0.39
N HIS A 172 -12.10 -4.15 -0.01
CA HIS A 172 -11.96 -5.57 -0.26
C HIS A 172 -11.10 -6.23 0.82
N ARG A 173 -11.63 -7.25 1.51
CA ARG A 173 -10.90 -8.10 2.46
C ARG A 173 -9.59 -8.59 1.85
N VAL A 174 -9.64 -9.10 0.62
CA VAL A 174 -8.48 -9.69 -0.06
C VAL A 174 -7.31 -8.71 -0.22
N VAL A 175 -7.60 -7.43 -0.44
CA VAL A 175 -6.56 -6.40 -0.56
C VAL A 175 -6.05 -6.00 0.82
N LEU A 176 -6.97 -5.79 1.77
CA LEU A 176 -6.64 -5.36 3.13
C LEU A 176 -5.85 -6.41 3.92
N SER A 177 -6.13 -7.70 3.72
CA SER A 177 -5.42 -8.81 4.35
C SER A 177 -3.93 -8.89 3.98
N ARG A 178 -3.46 -8.13 2.99
CA ARG A 178 -2.02 -7.97 2.69
C ARG A 178 -1.30 -7.18 3.79
N CYS A 179 -2.01 -6.34 4.52
CA CYS A 179 -1.52 -5.66 5.70
C CYS A 179 -1.85 -6.49 6.95
N LYS A 180 -0.81 -6.79 7.75
CA LYS A 180 -0.94 -7.65 8.93
C LYS A 180 -1.98 -7.15 9.94
N PHE A 181 -2.05 -5.84 10.18
CA PHE A 181 -3.01 -5.25 11.10
C PHE A 181 -4.44 -5.51 10.65
N PHE A 182 -4.75 -5.23 9.39
CA PHE A 182 -6.10 -5.43 8.85
C PHE A 182 -6.47 -6.91 8.76
N ALA A 183 -5.53 -7.80 8.42
CA ALA A 183 -5.76 -9.24 8.47
C ALA A 183 -6.22 -9.70 9.86
N GLN A 184 -5.51 -9.29 10.91
CA GLN A 184 -5.86 -9.60 12.30
C GLN A 184 -7.19 -8.98 12.72
N LEU A 185 -7.45 -7.74 12.28
CA LEU A 185 -8.71 -7.05 12.57
C LEU A 185 -9.90 -7.78 11.94
N ILE A 186 -9.78 -8.20 10.67
CA ILE A 186 -10.80 -8.96 9.93
C ILE A 186 -11.05 -10.31 10.63
N GLU A 187 -10.00 -11.07 10.92
CA GLU A 187 -10.10 -12.36 11.61
C GLU A 187 -10.79 -12.23 12.98
N LYS A 188 -10.50 -11.17 13.73
CA LYS A 188 -11.13 -10.89 15.02
C LYS A 188 -12.64 -10.63 14.87
N VAL A 189 -13.04 -9.84 13.87
CA VAL A 189 -14.46 -9.54 13.62
C VAL A 189 -15.21 -10.79 13.16
N ASP A 190 -14.63 -11.57 12.25
CA ASP A 190 -15.22 -12.84 11.79
C ASP A 190 -15.37 -13.84 12.95
N SER A 191 -14.35 -13.95 13.81
CA SER A 191 -14.39 -14.82 14.99
C SER A 191 -15.50 -14.42 15.98
N GLN A 192 -15.70 -13.11 16.20
CA GLN A 192 -16.78 -12.62 17.05
C GLN A 192 -18.16 -12.98 16.46
N ARG A 193 -18.35 -12.83 15.14
CA ARG A 193 -19.61 -13.23 14.48
C ARG A 193 -19.93 -14.71 14.64
N LEU A 194 -18.94 -15.58 14.51
CA LEU A 194 -19.10 -17.03 14.71
C LEU A 194 -19.50 -17.40 16.15
N LEU A 195 -19.09 -16.60 17.14
CA LEU A 195 -19.52 -16.80 18.54
C LEU A 195 -20.98 -16.38 18.74
N PHE A 196 -21.42 -15.29 18.13
CA PHE A 196 -22.82 -14.85 18.22
C PHE A 196 -23.78 -15.77 17.46
N SER A 197 -23.41 -16.28 16.28
CA SER A 197 -24.26 -17.22 15.54
C SER A 197 -24.45 -18.56 16.27
N LYS A 198 -23.41 -19.08 16.93
CA LYS A 198 -23.51 -20.29 17.78
C LYS A 198 -24.34 -20.06 19.05
N ALA A 199 -24.41 -18.84 19.56
CA ALA A 199 -25.24 -18.52 20.72
C ALA A 199 -26.74 -18.49 20.36
N GLU A 200 -27.09 -18.10 19.12
CA GLU A 200 -28.48 -18.09 18.65
C GLU A 200 -29.02 -19.49 18.31
N ASP A 201 -28.19 -20.37 17.74
CA ASP A 201 -28.60 -21.75 17.43
C ASP A 201 -28.86 -22.58 18.70
N ASN A 202 -28.06 -22.38 19.75
CA ASN A 202 -28.30 -23.02 21.06
C ASN A 202 -29.58 -22.55 21.76
N ASN A 203 -30.18 -21.43 21.33
CA ASN A 203 -31.42 -20.92 21.89
C ASN A 203 -32.66 -21.39 21.08
N LYS A 204 -32.49 -21.77 19.82
CA LYS A 204 -33.57 -22.34 18.99
C LYS A 204 -33.88 -23.80 19.33
N ASP A 205 -32.90 -24.56 19.81
CA ASP A 205 -33.12 -25.95 20.25
C ASP A 205 -33.81 -26.07 21.62
N LYS A 206 -33.94 -24.97 22.38
CA LYS A 206 -34.71 -24.95 23.64
C LYS A 206 -36.16 -24.48 23.51
N VAL A 207 -36.55 -23.88 22.38
CA VAL A 207 -37.92 -23.35 22.17
C VAL A 207 -38.82 -24.32 21.39
N ARG A 208 -38.29 -25.41 20.84
CA ARG A 208 -39.10 -26.43 20.11
C ARG A 208 -39.80 -27.48 20.98
N GLN A 209 -39.73 -27.39 22.31
CA GLN A 209 -40.51 -28.22 23.24
C GLN A 209 -41.47 -27.37 24.09
N SER A 210 -42.41 -26.68 23.45
CA SER A 210 -43.71 -26.32 24.07
C SER A 210 -44.60 -25.58 23.08
N ALA A 211 -45.26 -26.34 22.20
CA ALA A 211 -46.52 -25.90 21.61
C ALA A 211 -47.42 -27.13 21.38
N PRO A 212 -48.65 -27.14 21.90
CA PRO A 212 -49.56 -28.28 21.79
C PRO A 212 -50.17 -28.36 20.38
N GLU A 213 -50.35 -29.60 19.91
CA GLU A 213 -51.13 -29.94 18.73
C GLU A 213 -52.54 -29.34 18.80
N VAL A 214 -52.91 -28.55 17.80
CA VAL A 214 -54.31 -28.33 17.44
C VAL A 214 -54.46 -28.70 15.98
N LYS A 215 -55.13 -29.84 15.75
CA LYS A 215 -55.69 -30.22 14.46
C LYS A 215 -56.90 -29.34 14.18
N ALA A 216 -56.98 -28.77 12.97
CA ALA A 216 -58.23 -28.44 12.32
C ALA A 216 -58.03 -28.49 10.80
N GLU A 217 -58.71 -29.45 10.17
CA GLU A 217 -59.04 -29.47 8.76
C GLU A 217 -60.08 -28.38 8.46
N SER A 218 -59.96 -27.66 7.33
CA SER A 218 -61.07 -27.48 6.39
C SER A 218 -60.61 -26.75 5.13
N ASP A 219 -61.04 -27.30 3.99
CA ASP A 219 -60.91 -26.79 2.63
C ASP A 219 -61.76 -25.55 2.33
N ASP A 220 -61.46 -25.01 1.14
CA ASP A 220 -62.23 -24.12 0.26
C ASP A 220 -62.11 -22.59 0.41
N GLU A 221 -61.40 -22.07 -0.60
CA GLU A 221 -61.83 -21.04 -1.54
C GLU A 221 -62.24 -19.66 -0.95
N SER A 222 -61.45 -18.63 -1.26
CA SER A 222 -61.95 -17.44 -1.99
C SER A 222 -61.06 -16.19 -1.83
N THR A 223 -60.93 -15.50 -2.97
CA THR A 223 -60.63 -14.07 -3.15
C THR A 223 -59.22 -13.55 -2.86
N ARG A 224 -58.53 -13.24 -3.97
CA ARG A 224 -57.43 -12.28 -4.07
C ARG A 224 -57.85 -10.91 -3.52
N THR A 225 -57.23 -10.49 -2.42
CA THR A 225 -57.03 -9.08 -2.08
C THR A 225 -55.54 -8.80 -2.03
N ILE A 226 -55.10 -7.89 -2.90
CA ILE A 226 -53.75 -7.32 -2.91
C ILE A 226 -53.65 -6.43 -1.68
N THR A 227 -53.21 -6.99 -0.56
CA THR A 227 -52.62 -6.25 0.54
C THR A 227 -51.12 -6.20 0.30
N THR A 228 -50.65 -5.02 -0.09
CA THR A 228 -49.24 -4.63 -0.03
C THR A 228 -48.79 -4.63 1.43
N ASP A 229 -48.39 -5.81 1.91
CA ASP A 229 -47.46 -5.90 3.03
C ASP A 229 -46.06 -5.57 2.52
N PRO A 230 -45.29 -4.73 3.24
CA PRO A 230 -43.89 -4.51 2.92
C PRO A 230 -43.15 -5.82 3.15
N SER A 231 -42.81 -6.48 2.05
CA SER A 231 -41.89 -7.61 2.05
C SER A 231 -40.68 -7.23 2.89
N PRO A 232 -40.28 -8.04 3.89
CA PRO A 232 -39.08 -7.76 4.65
C PRO A 232 -37.92 -7.66 3.65
N ALA A 233 -37.13 -6.59 3.79
CA ALA A 233 -35.91 -6.37 3.03
C ALA A 233 -35.14 -7.68 2.92
N SER A 234 -34.64 -7.98 1.72
CA SER A 234 -33.83 -9.17 1.52
C SER A 234 -32.74 -9.22 2.60
N PRO A 235 -32.54 -10.37 3.27
CA PRO A 235 -31.49 -10.46 4.27
C PRO A 235 -30.18 -10.17 3.54
N MET A 236 -29.49 -9.12 3.99
CA MET A 236 -28.17 -8.75 3.47
C MET A 236 -27.31 -10.00 3.34
N ASP A 237 -26.48 -10.04 2.29
CA ASP A 237 -25.46 -11.07 2.18
C ASP A 237 -24.63 -11.06 3.48
N SER A 238 -24.76 -12.13 4.27
CA SER A 238 -24.23 -12.29 5.65
C SER A 238 -22.69 -12.18 5.74
N ARG A 239 -22.05 -11.81 4.62
CA ARG A 239 -20.62 -11.75 4.38
C ARG A 239 -20.02 -10.36 4.48
N VAL A 240 -20.81 -9.28 4.60
CA VAL A 240 -20.23 -7.91 4.73
C VAL A 240 -19.73 -7.65 6.14
N ILE A 241 -18.47 -7.24 6.33
CA ILE A 241 -17.92 -6.77 7.62
C ILE A 241 -18.09 -5.26 7.77
N MET A 242 -18.47 -4.81 8.96
CA MET A 242 -18.48 -3.40 9.34
C MET A 242 -17.32 -3.12 10.32
N ILE A 243 -16.49 -2.13 10.03
CA ILE A 243 -15.38 -1.69 10.89
C ILE A 243 -15.59 -0.21 11.25
N LYS A 244 -15.44 0.14 12.52
CA LYS A 244 -15.49 1.52 12.99
C LYS A 244 -14.10 2.15 13.01
N VAL A 245 -14.00 3.38 12.56
CA VAL A 245 -12.79 4.21 12.52
C VAL A 245 -13.05 5.47 13.33
N ASP A 246 -12.43 5.54 14.51
CA ASP A 246 -12.70 6.60 15.49
C ASP A 246 -11.59 7.66 15.57
N ASN A 247 -10.38 7.33 15.10
CA ASN A 247 -9.19 8.18 15.31
C ASN A 247 -8.80 9.00 14.07
N PHE A 248 -9.37 8.69 12.90
CA PHE A 248 -8.94 9.27 11.64
C PHE A 248 -10.11 9.85 10.86
N SER A 249 -9.85 10.92 10.10
CA SER A 249 -10.83 11.47 9.18
C SER A 249 -11.05 10.54 7.99
N LEU A 250 -12.20 10.67 7.32
CA LEU A 250 -12.46 9.97 6.05
C LEU A 250 -11.36 10.24 5.02
N ALA A 251 -10.88 11.48 4.92
CA ALA A 251 -9.82 11.87 3.99
C ALA A 251 -8.52 11.11 4.25
N THR A 252 -8.05 11.14 5.50
CA THR A 252 -6.82 10.45 5.92
C THR A 252 -6.91 8.95 5.62
N PHE A 253 -8.06 8.35 5.91
CA PHE A 253 -8.26 6.93 5.68
C PHE A 253 -8.39 6.56 4.20
N CYS A 254 -8.99 7.42 3.36
CA CYS A 254 -8.98 7.26 1.91
C CYS A 254 -7.55 7.31 1.35
N ALA A 255 -6.71 8.24 1.81
CA ALA A 255 -5.30 8.30 1.41
C ALA A 255 -4.52 7.04 1.81
N LEU A 256 -4.76 6.52 3.03
CA LEU A 256 -4.22 5.24 3.50
C LEU A 256 -4.66 4.08 2.60
N LEU A 257 -5.96 3.96 2.29
CA LEU A 257 -6.46 2.93 1.41
C LEU A 257 -5.89 3.05 -0.01
N HIS A 258 -5.78 4.28 -0.53
CA HIS A 258 -5.17 4.51 -1.83
C HIS A 258 -3.75 3.93 -1.87
N PHE A 259 -2.95 4.19 -0.85
CA PHE A 259 -1.61 3.60 -0.75
C PHE A 259 -1.65 2.08 -0.69
N ILE A 260 -2.53 1.49 0.12
CA ILE A 260 -2.63 0.02 0.23
C ILE A 260 -2.98 -0.65 -1.10
N TYR A 261 -3.80 0.00 -1.94
CA TYR A 261 -4.16 -0.51 -3.26
C TYR A 261 -3.08 -0.21 -4.31
N MET A 262 -2.59 1.02 -4.35
CA MET A 262 -1.85 1.56 -5.48
C MET A 262 -0.34 1.63 -5.25
N ASP A 263 0.12 1.46 -4.00
CA ASP A 263 1.50 1.69 -3.57
C ASP A 263 1.98 3.12 -3.92
N GLN A 264 1.05 4.07 -3.95
CA GLN A 264 1.26 5.47 -4.31
C GLN A 264 0.62 6.38 -3.27
N VAL A 265 1.38 7.39 -2.83
CA VAL A 265 0.89 8.40 -1.89
C VAL A 265 0.26 9.56 -2.66
N GLU A 266 -1.00 9.84 -2.36
CA GLU A 266 -1.71 11.01 -2.86
C GLU A 266 -2.40 11.71 -1.70
N LEU A 267 -1.98 12.96 -1.45
CA LEU A 267 -2.50 13.76 -0.35
C LEU A 267 -3.83 14.44 -0.67
N SER A 268 -4.09 14.69 -1.97
CA SER A 268 -5.38 15.21 -2.41
C SER A 268 -6.32 14.06 -2.72
N VAL A 269 -7.35 13.90 -1.90
CA VAL A 269 -8.24 12.74 -1.99
C VAL A 269 -9.36 13.03 -2.99
N ASP A 270 -9.35 12.28 -4.09
CA ASP A 270 -10.48 12.21 -5.01
C ASP A 270 -11.44 11.09 -4.58
N THR A 271 -12.56 11.47 -3.98
CA THR A 271 -13.62 10.53 -3.55
C THR A 271 -14.23 9.75 -4.70
N GLY A 272 -14.15 10.25 -5.95
CA GLY A 272 -14.63 9.55 -7.13
C GLY A 272 -13.85 8.26 -7.44
N ARG A 273 -12.76 8.01 -6.73
CA ARG A 273 -11.96 6.77 -6.78
C ARG A 273 -12.48 5.65 -5.91
N PHE A 274 -13.35 5.93 -4.96
CA PHE A 274 -13.77 4.97 -3.94
C PHE A 274 -15.25 4.66 -4.04
N VAL A 275 -15.62 3.45 -3.62
CA VAL A 275 -17.02 3.09 -3.37
C VAL A 275 -17.44 3.65 -2.02
N LEU A 276 -18.39 4.59 -2.03
CA LEU A 276 -18.94 5.26 -0.84
C LEU A 276 -20.45 4.99 -0.73
N SER A 277 -20.96 4.96 0.50
CA SER A 277 -22.40 4.83 0.81
C SER A 277 -22.83 5.85 1.87
N VAL A 278 -24.11 6.24 1.89
CA VAL A 278 -24.64 7.32 2.75
C VAL A 278 -25.46 6.77 3.95
N THR A 279 -25.62 5.45 4.05
CA THR A 279 -26.35 4.79 5.13
C THR A 279 -25.56 3.58 5.63
N GLU A 280 -25.33 3.53 6.95
CA GLU A 280 -24.64 2.42 7.62
C GLU A 280 -25.26 1.08 7.21
N GLY A 281 -24.46 0.23 6.57
CA GLY A 281 -24.86 -1.13 6.26
C GLY A 281 -26.04 -1.25 5.31
N SER A 282 -26.29 -0.29 4.42
CA SER A 282 -27.19 -0.51 3.29
C SER A 282 -26.62 0.12 2.02
N LEU A 283 -26.45 -0.70 0.98
CA LEU A 283 -26.23 -0.26 -0.41
C LEU A 283 -27.50 0.38 -1.01
N ALA A 284 -28.46 0.84 -0.18
CA ALA A 284 -29.63 1.57 -0.64
C ALA A 284 -29.32 3.08 -0.66
N TRP A 285 -29.20 3.64 -1.86
CA TRP A 285 -29.33 5.09 -2.02
C TRP A 285 -30.83 5.43 -2.03
N CYS A 286 -31.26 6.22 -1.06
CA CYS A 286 -32.58 6.86 -1.09
C CYS A 286 -32.46 8.15 -1.89
N ASP A 287 -33.31 8.31 -2.91
CA ASP A 287 -33.43 9.61 -3.57
C ASP A 287 -33.95 10.69 -2.61
N SER A 288 -33.95 11.95 -3.04
CA SER A 288 -34.47 13.09 -2.25
C SER A 288 -35.93 12.93 -1.80
N ASN A 289 -36.63 11.91 -2.28
CA ASN A 289 -38.00 11.56 -1.92
C ASN A 289 -38.10 10.25 -1.10
N GLY A 290 -36.98 9.69 -0.64
CA GLY A 290 -36.95 8.53 0.25
C GLY A 290 -37.26 7.19 -0.43
N LYS A 291 -37.25 7.10 -1.77
CA LYS A 291 -37.43 5.81 -2.47
C LYS A 291 -36.10 5.10 -2.67
N ILE A 292 -36.05 3.86 -2.21
CA ILE A 292 -34.98 2.88 -2.48
C ILE A 292 -35.14 2.41 -3.93
N ARG A 293 -34.12 2.56 -4.78
CA ARG A 293 -34.13 2.04 -6.16
C ARG A 293 -33.19 0.85 -6.28
N ASP A 294 -33.71 -0.27 -6.78
CA ASP A 294 -33.00 -1.55 -6.99
C ASP A 294 -32.01 -1.56 -8.17
N ALA A 295 -31.90 -0.46 -8.92
CA ALA A 295 -30.98 -0.35 -10.04
C ALA A 295 -29.83 0.59 -9.67
N ILE A 296 -28.65 0.00 -9.42
CA ILE A 296 -27.40 0.72 -9.17
C ILE A 296 -26.96 1.39 -10.48
N CYS A 297 -27.57 2.53 -10.78
CA CYS A 297 -27.02 3.50 -11.71
C CYS A 297 -26.35 4.56 -10.84
N TRP A 298 -25.04 4.40 -10.61
CA TRP A 298 -24.24 5.42 -9.96
C TRP A 298 -24.38 6.71 -10.77
N PRO A 299 -24.94 7.81 -10.22
CA PRO A 299 -24.76 9.08 -10.89
C PRO A 299 -23.26 9.32 -10.96
N SER A 300 -22.74 9.55 -12.16
CA SER A 300 -21.36 9.99 -12.33
C SER A 300 -21.17 11.25 -11.48
N LEU A 301 -20.21 11.21 -10.56
CA LEU A 301 -19.84 12.33 -9.70
C LEU A 301 -19.17 13.49 -10.49
N ASP A 302 -19.18 13.42 -11.83
CA ASP A 302 -18.42 14.24 -12.77
C ASP A 302 -19.04 15.60 -13.11
N GLN A 303 -20.07 16.05 -12.38
CA GLN A 303 -20.56 17.43 -12.54
C GLN A 303 -20.66 18.12 -11.17
N GLY A 304 -19.52 18.68 -10.74
CA GLY A 304 -19.46 19.63 -9.64
C GLY A 304 -19.57 19.02 -8.24
N SER A 305 -18.91 17.89 -7.97
CA SER A 305 -18.99 17.21 -6.67
C SER A 305 -18.66 18.16 -5.50
N PRO A 306 -19.62 18.42 -4.58
CA PRO A 306 -19.40 19.24 -3.38
C PRO A 306 -18.52 18.53 -2.33
N TRP A 307 -17.97 17.35 -2.63
CA TRP A 307 -17.29 16.47 -1.70
C TRP A 307 -15.77 16.43 -1.89
N LYS A 308 -15.14 17.55 -2.28
CA LYS A 308 -13.68 17.64 -2.19
C LYS A 308 -13.31 17.57 -0.71
N LEU A 309 -12.82 16.42 -0.29
CA LEU A 309 -12.30 16.25 1.06
C LEU A 309 -11.11 17.19 1.27
N LYS A 310 -10.87 17.58 2.51
CA LYS A 310 -9.68 18.33 2.90
C LYS A 310 -8.44 17.55 2.43
N ASP A 311 -7.46 18.26 1.86
CA ASP A 311 -6.16 17.66 1.56
C ASP A 311 -5.53 17.13 2.87
N VAL A 312 -5.01 15.90 2.79
CA VAL A 312 -4.40 15.20 3.92
C VAL A 312 -2.98 15.72 4.11
N THR A 313 -2.59 16.02 5.34
CA THR A 313 -1.19 16.38 5.62
C THR A 313 -0.32 15.14 5.75
N TRP A 314 0.99 15.29 5.51
CA TRP A 314 1.93 14.20 5.72
C TRP A 314 1.90 13.65 7.15
N ASP A 315 1.61 14.49 8.14
CA ASP A 315 1.57 14.07 9.55
C ASP A 315 0.30 13.29 9.88
N GLU A 316 -0.86 13.74 9.37
CA GLU A 316 -2.12 13.00 9.51
C GLU A 316 -1.98 11.59 8.90
N LEU A 317 -1.33 11.50 7.73
CA LEU A 317 -1.09 10.22 7.07
C LEU A 317 -0.02 9.37 7.77
N LEU A 318 1.02 9.99 8.33
CA LEU A 318 2.04 9.32 9.14
C LEU A 318 1.44 8.70 10.39
N GLU A 319 0.59 9.44 11.11
CA GLU A 319 -0.09 8.94 12.31
C GLU A 319 -0.97 7.73 11.98
N ALA A 320 -1.70 7.78 10.86
CA ALA A 320 -2.47 6.63 10.38
C ALA A 320 -1.55 5.45 10.00
N ALA A 321 -0.45 5.70 9.30
CA ALA A 321 0.50 4.66 8.92
C ALA A 321 1.11 3.96 10.13
N ASP A 322 1.47 4.72 11.18
CA ASP A 322 1.98 4.20 12.44
C ASP A 322 0.90 3.37 13.16
N TYR A 323 -0.33 3.90 13.26
CA TYR A 323 -1.44 3.21 13.94
C TYR A 323 -1.79 1.87 13.28
N TYR A 324 -1.89 1.84 11.95
CA TYR A 324 -2.23 0.64 11.18
C TYR A 324 -1.00 -0.23 10.84
N GLY A 325 0.21 0.19 11.22
CA GLY A 325 1.45 -0.57 11.02
C GLY A 325 1.86 -0.72 9.55
N VAL A 326 1.59 0.28 8.71
CA VAL A 326 1.97 0.30 7.29
C VAL A 326 3.36 0.93 7.14
N SER A 327 4.40 0.11 7.26
CA SER A 327 5.79 0.55 7.43
C SER A 327 6.37 1.28 6.20
N GLU A 328 5.96 0.84 5.00
CA GLU A 328 6.36 1.44 3.73
C GLU A 328 5.75 2.84 3.61
N LEU A 329 4.45 2.99 3.90
CA LEU A 329 3.77 4.29 3.92
C LEU A 329 4.40 5.22 4.95
N ARG A 330 4.71 4.71 6.16
CA ARG A 330 5.42 5.46 7.20
C ARG A 330 6.72 6.05 6.65
N THR A 331 7.51 5.24 5.94
CA THR A 331 8.78 5.68 5.34
C THR A 331 8.54 6.77 4.29
N HIS A 332 7.55 6.62 3.42
CA HIS A 332 7.17 7.65 2.45
C HIS A 332 6.73 8.95 3.14
N CYS A 333 5.95 8.86 4.22
CA CYS A 333 5.48 10.03 4.94
C CYS A 333 6.64 10.77 5.62
N LEU A 334 7.58 10.07 6.25
CA LEU A 334 8.76 10.69 6.84
C LEU A 334 9.62 11.41 5.79
N ASN A 335 9.82 10.79 4.62
CA ASN A 335 10.53 11.42 3.52
C ASN A 335 9.79 12.65 2.98
N GLY A 336 8.47 12.56 2.78
CA GLY A 336 7.63 13.68 2.34
C GLY A 336 7.65 14.85 3.32
N THR A 337 7.55 14.55 4.61
CA THR A 337 7.66 15.53 5.70
C THR A 337 9.03 16.21 5.73
N LEU A 338 10.12 15.46 5.52
CA LEU A 338 11.48 16.02 5.43
C LEU A 338 11.69 16.89 4.20
N MET A 339 11.11 16.53 3.05
CA MET A 339 11.16 17.37 1.85
C MET A 339 10.34 18.66 2.01
N GLY A 340 9.29 18.62 2.81
CA GLY A 340 8.45 19.78 3.15
C GLY A 340 8.87 20.53 4.42
N LEU A 341 10.10 20.33 4.90
CA LEU A 341 10.58 20.92 6.15
C LEU A 341 10.59 22.45 6.07
N ASN A 342 9.94 23.10 7.03
CA ASN A 342 9.77 24.54 7.10
C ASN A 342 9.65 25.02 8.56
N GLU A 343 9.55 26.33 8.75
CA GLU A 343 9.50 26.96 10.08
C GLU A 343 8.31 26.50 10.94
N HIS A 344 7.19 26.15 10.33
CA HIS A 344 5.98 25.76 11.05
C HIS A 344 6.01 24.31 11.53
N ASN A 345 6.69 23.41 10.81
CA ASN A 345 6.70 21.98 11.14
C ASN A 345 8.00 21.51 11.81
N ALA A 346 9.14 22.17 11.59
CA ALA A 346 10.44 21.66 12.02
C ALA A 346 10.51 21.41 13.54
N VAL A 347 10.01 22.34 14.37
CA VAL A 347 10.04 22.19 15.83
C VAL A 347 9.24 20.98 16.28
N ARG A 348 8.03 20.80 15.73
CA ARG A 348 7.19 19.64 16.06
C ARG A 348 7.89 18.33 15.68
N LEU A 349 8.53 18.27 14.52
CA LEU A 349 9.21 17.06 14.04
C LEU A 349 10.38 16.63 14.91
N VAL A 350 10.99 17.56 15.65
CA VAL A 350 12.03 17.24 16.64
C VAL A 350 11.47 16.42 17.81
N PHE A 351 10.18 16.57 18.14
CA PHE A 351 9.54 15.90 19.26
C PHE A 351 8.63 14.73 18.87
N SER A 352 8.20 14.66 17.60
CA SER A 352 7.18 13.71 17.16
C SER A 352 7.71 12.59 16.25
N CYS A 353 9.00 12.56 15.91
CA CYS A 353 9.55 11.61 14.95
C CYS A 353 10.77 10.85 15.48
N ASP A 354 11.21 9.84 14.73
CA ASP A 354 12.39 9.04 15.07
C ASP A 354 13.70 9.85 15.00
N ALA A 355 14.78 9.26 15.53
CA ALA A 355 16.07 9.91 15.70
C ALA A 355 16.67 10.48 14.39
N VAL A 356 16.35 9.89 13.24
CA VAL A 356 16.87 10.36 11.93
C VAL A 356 16.17 11.65 11.52
N VAL A 357 14.84 11.65 11.54
CA VAL A 357 14.04 12.84 11.22
C VAL A 357 14.29 13.96 12.24
N LYS A 358 14.36 13.61 13.52
CA LYS A 358 14.72 14.53 14.62
C LYS A 358 16.02 15.26 14.32
N ARG A 359 17.09 14.52 13.97
CA ARG A 359 18.41 15.12 13.67
C ARG A 359 18.38 16.03 12.44
N MET A 360 17.64 15.65 11.40
CA MET A 360 17.50 16.48 10.19
C MET A 360 16.71 17.76 10.47
N ALA A 361 15.62 17.67 11.23
CA ALA A 361 14.84 18.83 11.68
C ALA A 361 15.68 19.77 12.56
N MET A 362 16.47 19.23 13.50
CA MET A 362 17.39 20.01 14.31
C MET A 362 18.42 20.77 13.47
N ARG A 363 19.04 20.12 12.48
CA ARG A 363 19.99 20.78 11.57
C ARG A 363 19.33 21.92 10.81
N PHE A 364 18.12 21.72 10.30
CA PHE A 364 17.37 22.78 9.63
C PHE A 364 17.07 23.97 10.55
N ILE A 365 16.71 23.73 11.81
CA ILE A 365 16.49 24.80 12.80
C ILE A 365 17.80 25.57 13.04
N VAL A 366 18.93 24.87 13.20
CA VAL A 366 20.25 25.50 13.37
C VAL A 366 20.65 26.30 12.11
N ASP A 367 20.32 25.78 10.93
CA ASP A 367 20.60 26.45 9.67
C ASP A 367 19.80 27.72 9.44
N ASN A 368 18.60 27.79 10.01
CA ASN A 368 17.68 28.92 9.89
C ASN A 368 17.45 29.63 11.23
N MET A 369 18.42 29.57 12.14
CA MET A 369 18.25 30.04 13.53
C MET A 369 17.79 31.50 13.62
N ASP A 370 18.30 32.37 12.74
CA ASP A 370 17.93 33.79 12.73
C ASP A 370 16.44 34.00 12.42
N THR A 371 15.83 33.09 11.66
CA THR A 371 14.40 33.15 11.34
C THR A 371 13.54 32.61 12.48
N PHE A 372 13.95 31.48 13.08
CA PHE A 372 13.25 30.89 14.23
C PHE A 372 13.28 31.79 15.47
N PHE A 373 14.38 32.51 15.70
CA PHE A 373 14.57 33.38 16.86
C PHE A 373 14.48 34.87 16.51
N LYS A 374 13.84 35.20 15.37
CA LYS A 374 13.65 36.58 14.96
C LYS A 374 12.87 37.35 16.03
N LYS A 375 13.38 38.54 16.38
CA LYS A 375 12.80 39.41 17.41
C LYS A 375 11.31 39.66 17.13
N GLY A 376 10.44 39.14 18.01
CA GLY A 376 8.98 39.29 17.93
C GLY A 376 8.20 37.99 17.73
N ASN A 377 8.85 36.89 17.34
CA ASN A 377 8.16 35.61 17.03
C ASN A 377 7.93 34.68 18.24
N GLY A 378 8.25 35.12 19.46
CA GLY A 378 8.14 34.28 20.65
C GLY A 378 9.18 33.15 20.68
N ASP A 379 9.12 32.30 21.71
CA ASP A 379 9.96 31.11 21.79
C ASP A 379 9.35 29.99 20.92
N PRO A 380 10.04 29.51 19.87
CA PRO A 380 9.51 28.46 19.00
C PRO A 380 9.26 27.13 19.73
N PHE A 381 9.88 26.90 20.89
CA PHE A 381 9.75 25.67 21.69
C PHE A 381 8.70 25.77 22.80
N ALA A 382 8.00 26.90 22.94
CA ALA A 382 7.10 27.16 24.07
C ALA A 382 6.01 26.07 24.26
N ALA A 383 5.49 25.51 23.16
CA ALA A 383 4.48 24.45 23.19
C ALA A 383 5.00 23.10 23.73
N TYR A 384 6.33 22.91 23.75
CA TYR A 384 6.99 21.67 24.14
C TYR A 384 7.76 21.79 25.46
N LYS A 385 7.57 22.88 26.21
CA LYS A 385 8.29 23.12 27.48
C LYS A 385 8.17 21.96 28.48
N ASP A 386 7.04 21.26 28.47
CA ASP A 386 6.72 20.15 29.38
C ASP A 386 7.01 18.77 28.72
N HIS A 387 7.52 18.74 27.49
CA HIS A 387 7.90 17.50 26.83
C HIS A 387 9.15 16.90 27.51
N PRO A 388 9.19 15.58 27.81
CA PRO A 388 10.31 14.96 28.54
C PRO A 388 11.67 15.23 27.89
N ASP A 389 11.70 15.24 26.56
CA ASP A 389 12.93 15.41 25.78
C ASP A 389 13.30 16.89 25.53
N CYS A 390 12.51 17.86 26.00
CA CYS A 390 12.70 19.28 25.67
C CYS A 390 14.09 19.80 26.07
N HIS A 391 14.53 19.47 27.29
CA HIS A 391 15.85 19.87 27.76
C HIS A 391 16.98 19.28 26.91
N GLU A 392 16.92 17.97 26.62
CA GLU A 392 17.93 17.28 25.80
C GLU A 392 18.00 17.86 24.39
N VAL A 393 16.83 18.11 23.79
CA VAL A 393 16.71 18.72 22.46
C VAL A 393 17.37 20.09 22.41
N LEU A 394 17.13 20.95 23.41
CA LEU A 394 17.73 22.28 23.45
C LEU A 394 19.25 22.23 23.61
N VAL A 395 19.76 21.32 24.46
CA VAL A 395 21.20 21.10 24.62
C VAL A 395 21.83 20.62 23.31
N GLU A 396 21.19 19.68 22.62
CA GLU A 396 21.67 19.16 21.33
C GLU A 396 21.67 20.24 20.24
N LEU A 397 20.64 21.10 20.19
CA LEU A 397 20.59 22.25 19.28
C LEU A 397 21.73 23.25 19.54
N ILE A 398 22.05 23.54 20.80
CA ILE A 398 23.17 24.41 21.16
C ILE A 398 24.51 23.77 20.75
N ALA A 399 24.67 22.47 20.97
CA ALA A 399 25.87 21.74 20.55
C ALA A 399 26.04 21.74 19.02
N LEU A 400 24.96 21.51 18.26
CA LEU A 400 24.97 21.58 16.81
C LEU A 400 25.29 22.98 16.30
N LYS A 401 24.77 24.02 16.96
CA LYS A 401 25.12 25.42 16.65
C LYS A 401 26.60 25.69 16.88
N ALA A 402 27.15 25.23 18.01
CA ALA A 402 28.55 25.41 18.35
C ALA A 402 29.50 24.67 17.38
N GLN A 403 29.09 23.53 16.82
CA GLN A 403 29.84 22.81 15.79
C GLN A 403 29.84 23.50 14.43
N LYS A 404 28.84 24.33 14.15
CA LYS A 404 28.70 25.08 12.91
C LYS A 404 29.51 26.39 12.90
N ALA A 405 29.67 27.01 14.07
CA ALA A 405 30.48 28.22 14.27
C ALA A 405 31.97 27.91 14.23
#